data_AF-A0A949MK52-F1
#
_entry.id   AF-A0A949MK52-F1
#
_cell.length_a   1.000
_cell.length_b   1.000
_cell.length_c   1.000
_cell.angle_alpha   90.00
_cell.angle_beta   90.00
_cell.angle_gamma   90.00
#
_symmetry.space_group_name_H-M   'P 1'
#
loop_
_entity.id
_entity.type
_entity.pdbx_description
1 polymer ?
#
loop_
_entity_poly.entity_id
_entity_poly.type
_entity_poly.pdbx_seq_one_letter_code
_entity_poly.pdbx_strand_id
1 'polypeptide(L)' 'MIDGKPVEFRGSSLDDLRAFPLAAKREAGHQLDQVQCGHEPDDCKPMNTVGQGVKEIRIRDEAGAFRVLYV' A
#
# COMPACT_ATOMS: atom_id res chain seq x y z
N MET A 1 -19.66 13.21 0.07
CA MET A 1 -19.03 11.90 0.33
C MET A 1 -17.87 11.83 -0.63
N ILE A 2 -16.63 11.78 -0.16
CA ILE A 2 -15.50 11.59 -1.06
C ILE A 2 -15.61 10.12 -1.49
N ASP A 3 -16.10 9.89 -2.70
CA ASP A 3 -16.05 8.60 -3.38
C ASP A 3 -14.57 8.32 -3.66
N GLY A 4 -13.86 7.82 -2.64
CA GLY A 4 -12.47 7.42 -2.77
C GLY A 4 -12.34 6.32 -3.83
N LYS A 5 -11.20 6.27 -4.52
CA LYS A 5 -10.95 5.24 -5.53
C LYS A 5 -11.17 3.85 -4.91
N PRO A 6 -11.92 2.96 -5.59
CA PRO A 6 -12.13 1.62 -5.08
C PRO A 6 -10.80 0.87 -4.99
N VAL A 7 -10.57 0.16 -3.88
CA VAL A 7 -9.41 -0.72 -3.70
C VAL A 7 -9.86 -2.16 -3.85
N GLU A 8 -9.17 -2.88 -4.72
CA GLU A 8 -9.37 -4.31 -4.91
C GLU A 8 -8.08 -5.05 -4.58
N PHE A 9 -8.16 -5.98 -3.63
CA PHE A 9 -7.03 -6.84 -3.28
C PHE A 9 -7.01 -8.06 -4.21
N ARG A 10 -5.86 -8.33 -4.81
CA ARG A 10 -5.66 -9.46 -5.74
C ARG A 10 -4.96 -10.62 -5.04
N GLY A 11 -5.40 -11.85 -5.32
CA GLY A 11 -4.73 -13.05 -4.82
C GLY A 11 -4.62 -13.08 -3.29
N SER A 12 -3.41 -13.31 -2.77
CA SER A 12 -3.13 -13.35 -1.32
C SER A 12 -2.95 -11.98 -0.69
N SER A 13 -2.97 -10.87 -1.45
CA SER A 13 -2.54 -9.56 -0.95
C SER A 13 -3.29 -9.07 0.29
N LEU A 14 -4.59 -9.40 0.43
CA LEU A 14 -5.35 -9.05 1.64
C LEU A 14 -4.89 -9.86 2.86
N ASP A 15 -4.57 -11.14 2.67
CA ASP A 15 -4.10 -12.02 3.73
C ASP A 15 -2.67 -11.64 4.15
N ASP A 16 -1.80 -11.37 3.18
CA ASP A 16 -0.43 -10.88 3.41
C ASP A 16 -0.45 -9.56 4.19
N LEU A 17 -1.31 -8.61 3.81
CA LEU A 17 -1.49 -7.35 4.55
C LEU A 17 -2.02 -7.58 5.97
N ARG A 18 -2.88 -8.59 6.17
CA ARG A 18 -3.38 -8.98 7.50
C ARG A 18 -2.32 -9.69 8.34
N ALA A 19 -1.33 -10.33 7.73
CA ALA A 19 -0.20 -10.93 8.43
C ALA A 19 0.84 -9.90 8.91
N PHE A 20 0.77 -8.65 8.44
CA PHE A 20 1.70 -7.60 8.87
C PHE A 20 1.57 -7.32 10.39
N PRO A 21 2.69 -6.95 11.04
CA PRO A 21 2.67 -6.39 12.39
C PRO A 21 1.70 -5.21 12.49
N LEU A 22 1.14 -4.99 13.69
CA LEU A 22 0.08 -3.99 13.89
C LEU A 22 0.49 -2.59 13.44
N ALA A 23 1.73 -2.17 13.70
CA ALA A 23 2.26 -0.88 13.29
C ALA A 23 2.33 -0.77 11.74
N ALA A 24 2.99 -1.72 11.08
CA ALA A 24 3.09 -1.76 9.63
C ALA A 24 1.72 -1.85 8.93
N LYS A 25 0.77 -2.60 9.49
CA LYS A 25 -0.60 -2.70 8.97
C LYS A 25 -1.36 -1.38 9.08
N ARG A 26 -1.21 -0.66 10.19
CA ARG A 26 -1.81 0.67 10.37
C ARG A 26 -1.25 1.66 9.37
N GLU A 27 0.07 1.68 9.20
CA GLU A 27 0.73 2.55 8.23
C GLU A 27 0.27 2.19 6.80
N ALA A 28 0.27 0.91 6.44
CA ALA A 28 -0.23 0.47 5.13
C ALA A 28 -1.67 0.91 4.87
N GLY A 29 -2.55 0.79 5.86
CA GLY A 29 -3.93 1.26 5.76
C GLY A 29 -4.03 2.77 5.55
N HIS A 30 -3.22 3.56 6.27
CA HIS A 30 -3.18 5.01 6.12
C HIS A 30 -2.68 5.43 4.73
N GLN A 31 -1.60 4.84 4.26
CA GLN A 31 -1.02 5.12 2.95
C GLN A 31 -1.98 4.70 1.81
N LEU A 32 -2.69 3.58 1.95
CA LEU A 32 -3.74 3.18 0.99
C LEU A 32 -4.92 4.16 0.99
N ASP A 33 -5.37 4.62 2.16
CA ASP A 33 -6.45 5.62 2.27
C ASP A 33 -6.09 6.94 1.55
N GLN A 34 -4.85 7.40 1.69
CA GLN A 34 -4.34 8.55 0.93
C GLN A 34 -4.46 8.31 -0.59
N VAL A 35 -4.06 7.13 -1.08
CA VAL A 35 -4.20 6.76 -2.50
C VAL A 35 -5.66 6.75 -2.94
N GLN A 36 -6.56 6.25 -2.11
CA GLN A 36 -8.01 6.27 -2.37
C GLN A 36 -8.53 7.69 -2.50
N CYS A 37 -8.06 8.60 -1.64
CA CYS A 37 -8.39 10.02 -1.71
C CYS A 37 -7.70 10.76 -2.88
N GLY A 38 -6.89 10.08 -3.68
CA GLY A 38 -6.16 10.66 -4.82
C GLY A 38 -4.87 11.37 -4.43
N HIS A 39 -4.43 11.26 -3.18
CA HIS A 39 -3.13 11.73 -2.73
C HIS A 39 -2.03 10.70 -3.04
N GLU A 40 -0.79 11.16 -3.08
CA GLU A 40 0.37 10.27 -3.18
C GLU A 40 0.82 9.83 -1.78
N PRO A 41 1.20 8.55 -1.61
CA PRO A 41 1.74 8.08 -0.34
C PRO A 41 3.06 8.78 0.00
N ASP A 42 3.34 8.93 1.29
CA ASP A 42 4.52 9.62 1.83
C ASP A 42 5.84 9.01 1.32
N ASP A 43 5.95 7.68 1.37
CA ASP A 43 7.12 6.95 0.86
C ASP A 43 6.72 5.95 -0.23
N CYS A 44 6.67 6.46 -1.46
CA CYS A 44 6.27 5.71 -2.64
C CYS A 44 7.34 5.74 -3.74
N LYS A 45 7.56 4.59 -4.40
CA LYS A 45 8.48 4.48 -5.54
C LYS A 45 7.82 3.78 -6.74
N PRO A 46 7.89 4.33 -7.96
CA PRO A 46 7.41 3.63 -9.15
C PRO A 46 8.23 2.36 -9.43
N MET A 47 7.54 1.27 -9.78
CA MET A 47 8.10 -0.06 -10.04
C MET A 47 7.82 -0.51 -11.48
N ASN A 48 8.43 0.18 -12.44
CA ASN A 48 8.25 -0.10 -13.88
C ASN A 48 8.71 -1.51 -14.29
N THR A 49 9.52 -2.18 -13.48
CA THR A 49 9.96 -3.57 -13.71
C THR A 49 8.89 -4.60 -13.34
N VAL A 50 7.95 -4.25 -12.47
CA VAL A 50 6.83 -5.12 -12.07
C VAL A 50 5.67 -4.98 -13.05
N GLY A 51 5.39 -3.75 -13.49
CA GLY A 51 4.38 -3.46 -14.49
C GLY A 51 4.23 -1.98 -14.73
N GLN A 52 3.56 -1.62 -15.84
CA GLN A 52 3.27 -0.22 -16.15
C GLN A 52 2.29 0.36 -15.12
N GLY A 53 2.64 1.51 -14.53
CA GLY A 53 1.81 2.19 -13.54
C GLY A 53 1.90 1.65 -12.12
N VAL A 54 2.66 0.56 -11.90
CA VAL A 54 2.83 -0.02 -10.57
C VAL A 54 3.67 0.90 -9.70
N LYS A 55 3.20 1.13 -8.48
CA LYS A 55 3.88 1.89 -7.42
C LYS A 55 4.05 1.02 -6.17
N GLU A 56 5.20 1.13 -5.51
CA GLU A 56 5.52 0.47 -4.24
C GLU A 56 5.46 1.49 -3.10
N ILE A 57 4.60 1.25 -2.12
CA ILE A 57 4.60 1.93 -0.81
C ILE A 57 5.61 1.22 0.08
N ARG A 58 6.58 1.95 0.63
CA ARG A 58 7.62 1.37 1.49
C ARG A 58 7.36 1.76 2.94
N ILE A 59 7.17 0.75 3.77
CA ILE A 59 6.88 0.90 5.19
C ILE A 59 8.06 0.33 5.94
N ARG A 60 8.66 1.14 6.82
CA ARG A 60 9.72 0.69 7.71
C ARG A 60 9.20 0.73 9.13
N ASP A 61 9.32 -0.39 9.80
CA ASP A 61 8.91 -0.56 11.19
C ASP A 61 10.04 -1.24 11.97
N GLU A 62 9.95 -1.25 13.30
CA GLU A 62 10.90 -1.98 14.15
C GLU A 62 10.95 -3.48 13.81
N ALA A 63 9.83 -4.04 13.33
CA ALA A 63 9.76 -5.43 12.88
C ALA A 63 10.43 -5.68 11.52
N GLY A 64 10.79 -4.64 10.75
CA GLY A 64 11.48 -4.76 9.47
C GLY A 64 10.93 -3.86 8.37
N ALA A 65 11.16 -4.26 7.12
CA ALA A 65 10.73 -3.51 5.94
C ALA A 65 9.57 -4.23 5.24
N PHE A 66 8.43 -3.54 5.13
CA PHE A 66 7.21 -4.02 4.49
C PHE A 66 6.94 -3.19 3.24
N ARG A 67 6.36 -3.84 2.22
CA ARG A 67 6.13 -3.22 0.92
C ARG A 67 4.73 -3.57 0.44
N VAL A 68 4.02 -2.57 -0.07
CA VAL A 68 2.69 -2.75 -0.67
C VAL A 68 2.76 -2.24 -2.09
N LEU A 69 2.48 -3.10 -3.06
CA LEU A 69 2.45 -2.72 -4.47
C LEU A 69 1.00 -2.51 -4.90
N TYR A 70 0.75 -1.43 -5.63
CA TYR A 70 -0.56 -1.09 -6.18
C TYR A 70 -0.42 -0.51 -7.60
N VAL A 71 -1.52 -0.52 -8.35
CA VAL A 71 -1.64 0.01 -9.71
C VAL A 71 -2.99 0.67 -9.90
#